data_AF-A0A1F3VM42-F1
#
_entry.id   AF-A0A1F3VM42-F1
#
_cell.length_a   1.000
_cell.length_b   1.000
_cell.length_c   1.000
_cell.angle_alpha   90.00
_cell.angle_beta   90.00
_cell.angle_gamma   90.00
#
_symmetry.space_group_name_H-M   'P 1'
#
loop_
_entity.id
_entity.type
_entity.pdbx_description
1 polymer ?
#
loop_
_entity_poly.entity_id
_entity_poly.type
_entity_poly.pdbx_seq_one_letter_code
_entity_poly.pdbx_strand_id
1 'polypeptide(L)' 'MRFLAKNYGMDLNSVREIIANTIDYVVFQERLPDGKKTLSEILKIEFDNDKYKITPLYLFDKEREQFFLISQKDKL' A
#
# COMPACT_ATOMS: atom_id res chain seq x y z
N MET A 1 16.16 1.38 -15.32
CA MET A 1 14.93 1.97 -15.89
C MET A 1 14.96 2.22 -17.42
N ARG A 2 16.09 2.12 -18.13
CA ARG A 2 16.14 2.20 -19.61
C ARG A 2 15.77 0.89 -20.36
N PHE A 3 15.66 -0.23 -19.64
CA PHE A 3 15.51 -1.56 -20.24
C PHE A 3 14.09 -1.86 -20.73
N LEU A 4 13.05 -1.47 -19.96
CA LEU A 4 11.66 -1.75 -20.31
C LEU A 4 11.17 -0.90 -21.49
N ALA A 5 11.48 0.40 -21.49
CA ALA A 5 11.09 1.30 -22.58
C ALA A 5 11.73 0.91 -23.92
N LYS A 6 13.00 0.49 -23.91
CA LYS A 6 13.73 0.12 -25.13
C LYS A 6 13.31 -1.23 -25.72
N ASN A 7 12.91 -2.19 -24.88
CA ASN A 7 12.61 -3.55 -25.34
C ASN A 7 11.12 -3.79 -25.64
N TYR A 8 10.21 -2.99 -25.08
CA TYR A 8 8.76 -3.19 -25.23
C TYR A 8 8.02 -2.02 -25.91
N GLY A 9 8.73 -0.96 -26.33
CA GLY A 9 8.12 0.19 -27.02
C GLY A 9 7.16 1.01 -26.14
N MET A 10 7.16 0.78 -24.82
CA MET A 10 6.33 1.51 -23.87
C MET A 10 7.05 2.77 -23.39
N ASP A 11 6.35 3.89 -23.34
CA ASP A 11 6.84 5.09 -22.68
C ASP A 11 6.88 4.90 -21.15
N LEU A 12 7.59 5.79 -20.46
CA LEU A 12 7.80 5.70 -19.02
C LEU A 12 6.50 5.84 -18.21
N ASN A 13 5.53 6.62 -18.71
CA ASN A 13 4.26 6.81 -18.03
C ASN A 13 3.43 5.53 -18.08
N SER A 14 3.41 4.87 -19.24
CA SER A 14 2.77 3.57 -19.41
C SER A 14 3.35 2.51 -18.45
N VAL A 15 4.68 2.47 -18.31
CA VAL A 15 5.34 1.55 -17.34
C VAL A 15 4.95 1.90 -15.90
N ARG A 16 4.93 3.18 -15.55
CA ARG A 16 4.52 3.64 -14.21
C ARG A 16 3.06 3.28 -13.92
N GLU A 17 2.17 3.50 -14.87
CA GLU A 17 0.74 3.21 -14.74
C GLU A 17 0.48 1.72 -14.57
N ILE A 18 1.16 0.86 -15.34
CA ILE A 18 1.07 -0.60 -15.17
C ILE A 18 1.51 -1.01 -13.76
N ILE A 19 2.67 -0.52 -13.30
CA ILE A 19 3.17 -0.84 -11.96
C ILE A 19 2.19 -0.34 -10.89
N ALA A 20 1.71 0.88 -11.02
CA ALA A 20 0.79 1.50 -10.07
C ALA A 20 -0.55 0.75 -9.98
N ASN A 21 -1.09 0.30 -11.12
CA ASN A 21 -2.31 -0.50 -11.18
C ASN A 21 -2.13 -1.98 -10.79
N THR A 22 -0.89 -2.45 -10.62
CA THR A 22 -0.63 -3.83 -10.17
C THR A 22 -0.68 -3.95 -8.64
N ILE A 23 -0.59 -2.83 -7.91
CA ILE A 23 -0.50 -2.83 -6.45
C ILE A 23 -1.84 -2.40 -5.84
N ASP A 24 -2.64 -3.38 -5.43
CA ASP A 24 -3.92 -3.11 -4.74
C ASP A 24 -3.74 -2.79 -3.25
N TYR A 25 -2.78 -3.44 -2.60
CA TYR A 25 -2.58 -3.35 -1.15
C TYR A 25 -1.11 -3.27 -0.78
N VAL A 26 -0.82 -2.49 0.27
CA VAL A 26 0.48 -2.46 0.94
C VAL A 26 0.30 -2.88 2.38
N VAL A 27 1.11 -3.85 2.80
CA VAL A 27 1.08 -4.41 4.14
C VAL A 27 2.39 -4.08 4.85
N PHE A 28 2.27 -3.44 6.01
CA PHE A 28 3.41 -3.12 6.87
C PHE A 28 3.60 -4.23 7.90
N GLN A 29 4.85 -4.62 8.07
CA GLN A 29 5.25 -5.59 9.09
C GLN A 29 6.29 -4.94 9.99
N GLU A 30 6.06 -5.02 11.29
CA GLU A 30 6.94 -4.48 12.32
C GLU A 30 7.43 -5.60 13.24
N ARG A 31 8.58 -5.35 13.88
CA ARG A 31 9.07 -6.19 14.97
C ARG A 31 8.73 -5.53 16.30
N LEU A 32 8.03 -6.26 17.15
CA LEU A 32 7.71 -5.84 18.51
C LEU A 32 8.95 -5.92 19.42
N PRO A 33 8.96 -5.25 20.58
CA PRO A 33 10.08 -5.29 21.52
C PRO A 33 10.42 -6.71 22.02
N ASP A 34 9.45 -7.63 22.03
CA ASP A 34 9.65 -9.05 22.37
C ASP A 34 10.28 -9.87 21.24
N GLY A 35 10.59 -9.23 20.10
CA GLY A 35 11.19 -9.85 18.93
C GLY A 35 10.20 -10.51 17.98
N LYS A 36 8.90 -10.59 18.31
CA LYS A 36 7.89 -11.12 17.39
C LYS A 36 7.68 -10.17 16.22
N LYS A 37 7.34 -10.73 15.06
CA LYS A 37 6.89 -9.95 13.91
C LYS A 37 5.37 -9.90 13.89
N THR A 38 4.80 -8.72 13.71
CA THR A 38 3.36 -8.53 13.52
C THR A 38 3.11 -7.67 12.31
N LEU A 39 1.93 -7.81 11.69
CA LEU A 39 1.48 -6.82 10.72
C LEU A 39 1.05 -5.59 11.51
N SER A 40 1.50 -4.40 11.13
CA SER A 40 1.13 -3.17 11.82
C SER A 40 0.00 -2.43 11.11
N GLU A 41 -0.03 -2.49 9.78
CA GLU A 41 -0.96 -1.72 8.99
C GLU A 41 -1.22 -2.38 7.63
N ILE A 42 -2.46 -2.27 7.15
CA ILE A 42 -2.85 -2.64 5.79
C ILE A 42 -3.49 -1.43 5.13
N LEU A 43 -2.90 -1.00 4.01
CA LEU A 43 -3.37 0.12 3.20
C LEU A 43 -3.88 -0.41 1.85
N LYS A 44 -5.00 0.12 1.39
CA LYS A 44 -5.41 0.02 -0.01
C LYS A 44 -4.78 1.16 -0.81
N ILE A 45 -4.21 0.85 -1.97
CA ILE A 45 -3.70 1.83 -2.90
C ILE A 45 -4.57 1.79 -4.15
N GLU A 46 -5.00 2.96 -4.59
CA GLU A 46 -5.69 3.15 -5.86
C GLU A 46 -4.89 4.19 -6.65
N PHE A 47 -4.53 3.88 -7.89
CA PHE A 47 -3.90 4.85 -8.79
C PHE A 47 -4.97 5.41 -9.72
N ASP A 48 -5.23 6.71 -9.60
CA ASP A 48 -6.22 7.40 -10.42
C ASP A 48 -5.71 8.79 -10.78
N ASN A 49 -5.88 9.19 -12.05
CA ASN A 49 -5.52 10.51 -12.56
C ASN A 49 -4.09 10.97 -12.17
N ASP A 50 -3.12 10.06 -12.30
CA ASP A 50 -1.71 10.29 -11.93
C ASP A 50 -1.46 10.59 -10.44
N LYS A 51 -2.37 10.12 -9.58
CA LYS A 51 -2.26 10.29 -8.14
C LYS A 51 -2.52 8.96 -7.44
N TYR A 52 -1.76 8.71 -6.39
CA TYR A 52 -2.03 7.62 -5.47
C TYR A 52 -3.05 8.08 -4.43
N LYS A 53 -4.18 7.39 -4.38
CA LYS A 53 -5.13 7.46 -3.28
C LYS A 53 -4.85 6.32 -2.32
N ILE A 54 -4.44 6.66 -1.12
CA ILE A 54 -4.06 5.70 -0.07
C ILE A 54 -5.19 5.68 0.96
N THR A 55 -5.76 4.51 1.19
CA THR A 55 -6.85 4.30 2.14
C THR A 55 -6.41 3.32 3.21
N PRO A 56 -6.22 3.75 4.47
CA PRO A 56 -5.99 2.83 5.58
C PRO A 56 -7.20 1.91 5.77
N LEU A 57 -6.95 0.60 5.83
CA LEU A 57 -8.00 -0.39 6.05
C LEU A 57 -7.91 -0.97 7.45
N TYR A 58 -6.73 -1.41 7.85
CA TYR A 58 -6.53 -2.04 9.16
C TYR A 58 -5.31 -1.45 9.84
N LEU A 59 -5.43 -1.23 11.14
CA LEU A 59 -4.33 -0.86 12.01
C LEU A 59 -4.28 -1.84 13.18
N PHE A 60 -3.08 -2.23 13.55
CA PHE A 60 -2.84 -3.09 14.70
C PHE A 60 -2.76 -2.25 15.98
N ASP A 61 -3.68 -2.50 16.90
CA ASP A 61 -3.62 -1.99 18.26
C ASP A 61 -2.60 -2.82 19.06
N LYS A 62 -1.47 -2.21 19.42
CA LYS A 62 -0.41 -2.86 20.20
C LYS A 62 -0.81 -3.08 21.66
N GLU A 63 -1.68 -2.25 22.22
CA GLU A 63 -2.11 -2.38 23.62
C GLU A 63 -3.12 -3.51 23.78
N ARG A 64 -4.01 -3.66 22.79
CA ARG A 64 -5.07 -4.68 22.79
C ARG A 64 -4.74 -5.92 21.96
N GLU A 65 -3.55 -5.96 21.36
CA GLU A 65 -3.05 -7.02 20.47
C GLU A 65 -4.05 -7.46 19.39
N GLN A 66 -4.78 -6.52 18.78
CA GLN A 66 -5.84 -6.81 17.82
C GLN A 66 -5.85 -5.84 16.64
N PHE A 67 -6.38 -6.29 15.51
CA PHE A 67 -6.65 -5.40 14.37
C PHE A 67 -8.01 -4.74 14.52
N PHE A 68 -8.07 -3.47 14.17
CA PHE A 68 -9.33 -2.78 13.96
C PHE A 68 -9.43 -2.25 12.54
N LEU A 69 -10.64 -2.36 11.98
CA LEU A 69 -10.98 -1.79 10.69
C LEU A 69 -11.13 -0.27 10.87
N ILE A 70 -10.38 0.50 10.09
CA ILE A 70 -10.54 1.95 10.03
C ILE A 70 -11.79 2.24 9.20
N SER A 71 -12.87 2.65 9.86
CA SER A 71 -14.09 3.06 9.18
C SER A 71 -13.82 4.39 8.46
N GLN A 72 -14.15 4.47 7.16
CA GLN A 72 -14.02 5.71 6.39
C GLN A 72 -14.92 6.86 6.89
N LYS A 73 -15.78 6.60 7.88
CA LYS A 73 -16.66 7.59 8.51
C LYS A 73 -15.99 8.40 9.63
N ASP A 74 -14.81 8.00 10.09
CA ASP A 74 -14.14 8.67 11.23
C ASP A 74 -13.22 9.84 10.80
N LYS A 75 -13.36 10.32 9.55
CA LYS A 75 -12.68 11.52 9.02
C LYS A 75 -13.64 12.69 8.78
N LEU A 76 -14.55 12.96 9.73
CA LEU A 76 -15.34 14.20 9.78
C LEU A 76 -14.94 15.02 11.00
#